data_AF-X0RRC6-F1
#
_entry.id   AF-X0RRC6-F1
#
_cell.length_a   1.000
_cell.length_b   1.000
_cell.length_c   1.000
_cell.angle_alpha   90.00
_cell.angle_beta   90.00
_cell.angle_gamma   90.00
#
_symmetry.space_group_name_H-M   'P 1'
#
loop_
_entity.id
_entity.type
_entity.pdbx_description
1 polymer ?
#
loop_
_entity_poly.entity_id
_entity_poly.type
_entity_poly.pdbx_seq_one_letter_code
_entity_poly.pdbx_strand_id
1 'polypeptide(L)'
;MNPLSTLVHSDPLDWYDPTSAMDKVHRSQARLRFVRKPNQVGGTFMLGAEIWWAALGTHPHRPPIEDGPIWVMLENLDGEYVTVCEKMWEVGARSRLAEGCKYVPHKGFYYRGRRQLVLDNGRRIEFRSGTQDVAALESGTIAAGFINEPPRPGHMDAFMMRCAVLGAPVL
;
A
#
# COMPACT_ATOMS: atom_id res chain seq x y z
N MET A 1 -17.69 37.98 1.24
CA MET A 1 -17.47 36.56 1.61
C MET A 1 -16.95 35.85 0.38
N ASN A 2 -15.72 35.34 0.42
CA ASN A 2 -15.09 34.67 -0.71
C ASN A 2 -15.61 33.20 -0.75
N PRO A 3 -16.32 32.75 -1.80
CA PRO A 3 -16.91 31.41 -1.84
C PRO A 3 -15.88 30.27 -1.97
N LEU A 4 -14.58 30.57 -1.94
CA LEU A 4 -13.49 29.61 -2.08
C LEU A 4 -12.93 29.08 -0.73
N SER A 5 -13.48 29.49 0.42
CA SER A 5 -12.94 29.10 1.74
C SER A 5 -13.60 27.88 2.39
N THR A 6 -14.28 27.01 1.63
CA THR A 6 -15.02 25.84 2.18
C THR A 6 -14.72 24.50 1.50
N LEU A 7 -13.59 24.34 0.81
CA LEU A 7 -13.05 22.99 0.55
C LEU A 7 -12.22 22.54 1.76
N VAL A 8 -12.93 22.21 2.81
CA VAL A 8 -12.42 21.60 4.04
C VAL A 8 -11.87 20.21 3.68
N HIS A 9 -10.55 20.07 3.68
CA HIS A 9 -9.77 18.82 3.67
C HIS A 9 -10.45 17.60 3.02
N SER A 10 -10.60 17.60 1.70
CA SER A 10 -10.85 16.35 0.95
C SER A 10 -9.54 15.57 0.84
N ASP A 11 -9.56 14.27 1.15
CA ASP A 11 -8.37 13.44 1.04
C ASP A 11 -8.01 13.25 -0.46
N PRO A 12 -6.73 13.33 -0.87
CA PRO A 12 -6.32 13.14 -2.26
C PRO A 12 -6.85 11.86 -2.93
N LEU A 13 -7.08 10.82 -2.14
CA LEU A 13 -7.62 9.54 -2.60
C LEU A 13 -9.03 9.69 -3.21
N ASP A 14 -9.82 10.65 -2.72
CA ASP A 14 -11.18 10.91 -3.20
C ASP A 14 -11.20 11.50 -4.63
N TRP A 15 -10.07 12.08 -5.05
CA TRP A 15 -9.86 12.68 -6.37
C TRP A 15 -9.00 11.83 -7.28
N TYR A 16 -8.69 10.60 -6.88
CA TYR A 16 -7.91 9.69 -7.70
C TYR A 16 -8.68 9.30 -8.96
N ASP A 17 -8.13 9.68 -10.13
CA ASP A 17 -8.69 9.35 -11.44
C ASP A 17 -7.75 8.39 -12.19
N PRO A 18 -8.04 7.07 -12.21
CA PRO A 18 -7.20 6.08 -12.86
C PRO A 18 -7.35 6.13 -14.38
N THR A 19 -6.25 5.86 -15.10
CA THR A 19 -6.35 5.54 -16.54
C THR A 19 -7.19 4.28 -16.76
N SER A 20 -7.73 4.09 -17.96
CA SER A 20 -8.54 2.92 -18.31
C SER A 20 -7.84 1.57 -18.09
N ALA A 21 -6.51 1.52 -18.17
CA ALA A 21 -5.73 0.32 -17.87
C ALA A 21 -5.65 0.06 -16.35
N MET A 22 -5.47 1.10 -15.54
CA MET A 22 -5.46 1.01 -14.07
C MET A 22 -6.84 0.64 -13.52
N ASP A 23 -7.90 1.25 -14.07
CA ASP A 23 -9.29 0.96 -13.70
C ASP A 23 -9.64 -0.53 -13.89
N LYS A 24 -9.13 -1.18 -14.95
CA LYS A 24 -9.26 -2.63 -15.12
C LYS A 24 -8.64 -3.43 -13.98
N VAL A 25 -7.50 -2.99 -13.45
CA VAL A 25 -6.83 -3.64 -12.30
C VAL A 25 -7.65 -3.45 -11.04
N HIS A 26 -8.18 -2.24 -10.80
CA HIS A 26 -9.01 -1.92 -9.63
C HIS A 26 -10.33 -2.68 -9.61
N ARG A 27 -10.95 -2.87 -10.78
CA ARG A 27 -12.21 -3.61 -10.92
C ARG A 27 -12.05 -5.13 -10.87
N SER A 28 -10.83 -5.63 -11.10
CA SER A 28 -10.57 -7.06 -11.09
C SER A 28 -10.90 -7.65 -9.72
N GLN A 29 -11.76 -8.67 -9.72
CA GLN A 29 -12.14 -9.44 -8.53
C GLN A 29 -11.16 -10.59 -8.24
N ALA A 30 -10.11 -10.74 -9.06
CA ALA A 30 -9.10 -11.77 -8.84
C ALA A 30 -8.33 -11.49 -7.53
N ARG A 31 -8.13 -12.54 -6.74
CA ARG A 31 -7.37 -12.45 -5.49
C ARG A 31 -5.88 -12.28 -5.73
N LEU A 32 -5.34 -12.85 -6.79
CA LEU A 32 -3.99 -12.57 -7.28
C LEU A 32 -4.10 -11.76 -8.56
N ARG A 33 -3.49 -10.57 -8.56
CA ARG A 33 -3.44 -9.69 -9.72
C ARG A 33 -1.98 -9.43 -10.05
N PHE A 34 -1.63 -9.56 -11.32
CA PHE A 34 -0.29 -9.31 -11.82
C PHE A 34 -0.35 -8.23 -12.89
N VAL A 35 0.44 -7.19 -12.74
CA VAL A 35 0.44 -6.04 -13.64
C VAL A 35 1.80 -5.91 -14.30
N ARG A 36 1.86 -6.24 -15.60
CA ARG A 36 3.01 -5.95 -16.45
C ARG A 36 2.79 -4.63 -17.18
N LYS A 37 3.68 -3.68 -16.97
CA LYS A 37 3.57 -2.32 -17.52
C LYS A 37 4.94 -1.79 -17.94
N PRO A 38 5.02 -0.78 -18.83
CA PRO A 38 6.22 0.02 -19.01
C PRO A 38 6.59 0.82 -17.75
N ASN A 39 7.81 1.37 -17.72
CA ASN A 39 8.22 2.30 -16.67
C ASN A 39 7.47 3.63 -16.80
N GLN A 40 7.33 4.34 -15.67
CA GLN A 40 6.77 5.70 -15.61
C GLN A 40 5.32 5.88 -16.07
N VAL A 41 4.52 4.81 -16.16
CA VAL A 41 3.08 4.88 -16.46
C VAL A 41 2.19 4.90 -15.22
N GLY A 42 2.71 5.33 -14.06
CA GLY A 42 1.92 5.53 -12.84
C GLY A 42 1.56 4.28 -12.03
N GLY A 43 2.15 3.11 -12.28
CA GLY A 43 1.75 1.90 -11.55
C GLY A 43 2.06 1.90 -10.05
N THR A 44 3.11 2.58 -9.57
CA THR A 44 3.34 2.76 -8.12
C THR A 44 2.28 3.66 -7.48
N PHE A 45 1.72 4.61 -8.25
CA PHE A 45 0.62 5.46 -7.81
C PHE A 45 -0.67 4.65 -7.66
N MET A 46 -0.97 3.81 -8.67
CA MET A 46 -2.06 2.83 -8.63
C MET A 46 -1.93 1.85 -7.45
N LEU A 47 -0.71 1.35 -7.20
CA LEU A 47 -0.42 0.50 -6.03
C LEU A 47 -0.67 1.25 -4.71
N GLY A 48 -0.30 2.53 -4.64
CA GLY A 48 -0.57 3.39 -3.49
C GLY A 48 -2.06 3.51 -3.19
N ALA A 49 -2.90 3.80 -4.20
CA ALA A 49 -4.35 3.89 -4.05
C ALA A 49 -4.94 2.56 -3.53
N GLU A 50 -4.50 1.44 -4.10
CA GLU A 50 -4.88 0.10 -3.69
C GLU A 50 -4.56 -0.20 -2.22
N ILE A 51 -3.36 0.17 -1.76
CA ILE A 51 -2.95 0.01 -0.36
C ILE A 51 -3.84 0.85 0.56
N TRP A 52 -4.12 2.11 0.19
CA TRP A 52 -4.98 3.00 0.99
C TRP A 52 -6.41 2.49 1.08
N TRP A 53 -7.02 2.11 -0.04
CA TRP A 53 -8.36 1.54 -0.05
C TRP A 53 -8.46 0.25 0.76
N ALA A 54 -7.46 -0.64 0.65
CA ALA A 54 -7.40 -1.85 1.45
C ALA A 54 -7.29 -1.54 2.95
N ALA A 55 -6.46 -0.56 3.32
CA ALA A 55 -6.24 -0.19 4.71
C ALA A 55 -7.43 0.52 5.37
N LEU A 56 -8.18 1.29 4.59
CA LEU A 56 -9.37 2.03 5.04
C LEU A 56 -10.65 1.20 4.93
N GLY A 57 -10.65 0.10 4.17
CA GLY A 57 -11.85 -0.68 3.86
C GLY A 57 -12.81 0.06 2.93
N THR A 58 -12.31 0.96 2.09
CA THR A 58 -13.11 1.89 1.26
C THR A 58 -12.96 1.63 -0.24
N HIS A 59 -12.52 0.44 -0.63
CA HIS A 59 -12.28 0.13 -2.04
C HIS A 59 -13.55 0.31 -2.90
N PRO A 60 -13.53 1.10 -3.99
CA PRO A 60 -14.75 1.42 -4.76
C PRO A 60 -15.44 0.21 -5.42
N HIS A 61 -14.67 -0.84 -5.68
CA HIS A 61 -15.12 -2.02 -6.44
C HIS A 61 -15.05 -3.34 -5.68
N ARG A 62 -14.61 -3.34 -4.42
CA ARG A 62 -14.32 -4.59 -3.69
C ARG A 62 -14.71 -4.48 -2.22
N PRO A 63 -15.10 -5.59 -1.59
CA PRO A 63 -15.41 -5.59 -0.17
C PRO A 63 -14.15 -5.29 0.65
N PRO A 64 -14.32 -4.84 1.91
CA PRO A 64 -13.24 -4.76 2.88
C PRO A 64 -12.51 -6.10 3.04
N ILE A 65 -11.22 -6.02 3.31
CA ILE A 65 -10.39 -7.19 3.64
C ILE A 65 -10.49 -7.53 5.13
N GLU A 66 -10.04 -8.72 5.50
CA GLU A 66 -9.93 -9.18 6.88
C GLU A 66 -9.09 -8.24 7.77
N ASP A 67 -9.27 -8.35 9.08
CA ASP A 67 -8.43 -7.65 10.04
C ASP A 67 -7.01 -8.22 10.10
N GLY A 68 -6.03 -7.33 10.22
CA GLY A 68 -4.62 -7.71 10.25
C GLY A 68 -3.71 -6.71 9.54
N PRO A 69 -2.38 -6.93 9.63
CA PRO A 69 -1.40 -6.11 8.95
C PRO A 69 -1.47 -6.30 7.43
N ILE A 70 -1.20 -5.22 6.71
CA ILE A 70 -0.97 -5.22 5.26
C ILE A 70 0.54 -5.16 5.05
N TRP A 71 1.06 -6.02 4.16
CA TRP A 71 2.47 -5.96 3.81
C TRP A 71 2.68 -5.38 2.41
N VAL A 72 3.67 -4.50 2.31
CA VAL A 72 4.20 -3.99 1.05
C VAL A 72 5.60 -4.53 0.89
N MET A 73 5.78 -5.46 -0.05
CA MET A 73 7.09 -5.99 -0.44
C MET A 73 7.71 -5.06 -1.47
N LEU A 74 8.92 -4.62 -1.21
CA LEU A 74 9.76 -3.86 -2.14
C LEU A 74 10.93 -4.74 -2.56
N GLU A 75 11.44 -4.57 -3.78
CA GLU A 75 12.63 -5.32 -4.23
C GLU A 75 13.79 -5.08 -3.26
N ASN A 76 14.06 -3.80 -2.97
CA ASN A 76 15.05 -3.35 -2.00
C ASN A 76 14.48 -2.20 -1.16
N LEU A 77 14.29 -2.45 0.13
CA LEU A 77 13.72 -1.46 1.04
C LEU A 77 14.52 -0.16 1.08
N ASP A 78 15.86 -0.20 1.10
CA ASP A 78 16.63 1.06 1.21
C ASP A 78 16.59 1.91 -0.06
N GLY A 79 16.44 1.28 -1.23
CA GLY A 79 16.40 1.98 -2.51
C GLY A 79 15.01 2.47 -2.91
N GLU A 80 13.97 1.71 -2.57
CA GLU A 80 12.61 1.97 -3.11
C GLU A 80 11.66 2.62 -2.10
N TYR A 81 11.96 2.48 -0.81
CA TYR A 81 11.03 2.87 0.25
C TYR A 81 10.57 4.32 0.15
N VAL A 82 11.52 5.24 -0.06
CA VAL A 82 11.24 6.68 -0.16
C VAL A 82 10.32 6.96 -1.35
N THR A 83 10.64 6.42 -2.52
CA THR A 83 9.87 6.60 -3.77
C THR A 83 8.44 6.08 -3.63
N VAL A 84 8.27 4.88 -3.07
CA VAL A 84 6.94 4.31 -2.84
C VAL A 84 6.15 5.15 -1.83
N CYS A 85 6.79 5.57 -0.73
CA CYS A 85 6.14 6.40 0.28
C CYS A 85 5.75 7.78 -0.26
N GLU A 86 6.56 8.39 -1.13
CA GLU A 86 6.23 9.64 -1.82
C GLU A 86 4.95 9.49 -2.64
N LYS A 87 4.81 8.40 -3.41
CA LYS A 87 3.59 8.15 -4.20
C LYS A 87 2.38 7.83 -3.33
N MET A 88 2.57 7.05 -2.28
CA MET A 88 1.53 6.83 -1.27
C MET A 88 1.11 8.12 -0.57
N TRP A 89 2.02 9.07 -0.34
CA TRP A 89 1.68 10.37 0.25
C TRP A 89 0.95 11.28 -0.74
N GLU A 90 1.33 11.27 -2.01
CA GLU A 90 0.66 12.01 -3.08
C GLU A 90 -0.81 11.60 -3.23
N VAL A 91 -1.11 10.29 -3.23
CA VAL A 91 -2.48 9.76 -3.40
C VAL A 91 -3.26 9.55 -2.09
N GLY A 92 -2.57 9.52 -0.95
CA GLY A 92 -3.12 8.98 0.29
C GLY A 92 -4.08 9.87 1.07
N ALA A 93 -4.85 9.24 1.95
CA ALA A 93 -5.75 9.91 2.89
C ALA A 93 -4.97 10.38 4.14
N ARG A 94 -4.28 11.51 4.01
CA ARG A 94 -3.32 12.04 5.00
C ARG A 94 -3.99 12.38 6.33
N SER A 95 -5.28 12.71 6.30
CA SER A 95 -6.08 13.00 7.49
C SER A 95 -6.24 11.77 8.40
N ARG A 96 -6.05 10.56 7.84
CA ARG A 96 -6.31 9.27 8.49
C ARG A 96 -5.10 8.68 9.20
N LEU A 97 -4.01 9.42 9.32
CA LEU A 97 -2.83 8.96 10.05
C LEU A 97 -3.14 8.81 11.54
N ALA A 98 -2.66 7.73 12.15
CA ALA A 98 -2.70 7.57 13.60
C ALA A 98 -1.89 8.68 14.29
N GLU A 99 -2.27 9.00 15.52
CA GLU A 99 -1.49 9.91 16.37
C GLU A 99 -0.03 9.43 16.48
N GLY A 100 0.92 10.30 16.14
CA GLY A 100 2.36 9.98 16.15
C GLY A 100 2.88 9.26 14.91
N CYS A 101 2.02 8.89 13.95
CA CYS A 101 2.45 8.47 12.63
C CYS A 101 2.69 9.71 11.76
N LYS A 102 3.87 9.79 11.14
CA LYS A 102 4.25 10.95 10.33
C LYS A 102 4.89 10.53 9.02
N TYR A 103 4.56 11.26 7.97
CA TYR A 103 5.34 11.27 6.75
C TYR A 103 6.50 12.28 6.91
N VAL A 104 7.71 11.86 6.59
CA VAL A 104 8.89 12.72 6.55
C VAL A 104 9.37 12.77 5.10
N PRO A 105 9.34 13.96 4.45
CA PRO A 105 9.82 14.12 3.08
C PRO A 105 11.21 13.51 2.89
N HIS A 106 11.38 12.77 1.80
CA HIS A 106 12.61 12.05 1.44
C HIS A 106 13.06 10.96 2.43
N LYS A 107 12.25 10.62 3.43
CA LYS A 107 12.51 9.50 4.36
C LYS A 107 11.38 8.48 4.40
N GLY A 108 10.13 8.89 4.19
CA GLY A 108 8.95 8.02 4.18
C GLY A 108 8.12 8.07 5.47
N PHE A 109 7.33 7.02 5.72
CA PHE A 109 6.40 6.96 6.86
C PHE A 109 7.04 6.36 8.12
N TYR A 110 6.87 7.04 9.26
CA TYR A 110 7.39 6.56 10.53
C TYR A 110 6.33 6.56 11.60
N TYR A 111 6.27 5.45 12.34
CA TYR A 111 5.52 5.33 13.58
C TYR A 111 6.38 4.65 14.63
N ARG A 112 6.57 5.33 15.77
CA ARG A 112 7.43 4.87 16.89
C ARG A 112 8.84 4.43 16.43
N GLY A 113 9.44 5.21 15.53
CA GLY A 113 10.80 4.99 15.02
C GLY A 113 10.95 3.87 13.98
N ARG A 114 9.87 3.20 13.57
CA ARG A 114 9.89 2.14 12.55
C ARG A 114 9.33 2.65 11.22
N ARG A 115 9.87 2.15 10.11
CA ARG A 115 9.36 2.35 8.74
C ARG A 115 8.03 1.61 8.59
N GLN A 116 6.93 2.29 8.91
CA GLN A 116 5.58 1.75 8.85
C GLN A 116 4.58 2.90 8.78
N LEU A 117 3.43 2.64 8.17
CA LEU A 117 2.29 3.54 8.14
C LEU A 117 1.21 2.95 9.07
N VAL A 118 0.70 3.77 9.99
CA VAL A 118 -0.37 3.39 10.91
C VAL A 118 -1.50 4.39 10.79
N LEU A 119 -2.73 3.90 10.67
CA LEU A 119 -3.93 4.70 10.51
C LEU A 119 -4.72 4.83 11.80
N ASP A 120 -5.57 5.85 11.89
CA ASP A 120 -6.45 6.14 13.04
C ASP A 120 -7.37 4.96 13.43
N ASN A 121 -7.72 4.12 12.45
CA ASN A 121 -8.48 2.88 12.64
C ASN A 121 -7.64 1.70 13.18
N GLY A 122 -6.38 1.92 13.51
CA GLY A 122 -5.45 0.90 14.02
C GLY A 122 -4.81 0.01 12.95
N ARG A 123 -5.15 0.18 11.67
CA ARG A 123 -4.55 -0.59 10.58
C ARG A 123 -3.07 -0.28 10.45
N ARG A 124 -2.27 -1.32 10.20
CA ARG A 124 -0.82 -1.23 10.03
C ARG A 124 -0.42 -1.67 8.63
N ILE A 125 0.36 -0.83 7.96
CA ILE A 125 1.03 -1.12 6.69
C ILE A 125 2.52 -1.24 7.01
N GLU A 126 3.05 -2.44 6.81
CA GLU A 126 4.44 -2.79 7.10
C GLU A 126 5.21 -3.00 5.80
N PHE A 127 6.40 -2.43 5.72
CA PHE A 127 7.25 -2.53 4.54
C PHE A 127 8.28 -3.64 4.72
N ARG A 128 8.39 -4.52 3.73
CA ARG A 128 9.29 -5.67 3.71
C ARG A 128 10.29 -5.53 2.57
N SER A 129 11.49 -6.03 2.77
CA SER A 129 12.54 -6.04 1.74
C SER A 129 12.63 -7.41 1.08
N GLY A 130 12.77 -7.44 -0.25
CA GLY A 130 13.15 -8.63 -1.00
C GLY A 130 14.62 -9.04 -0.82
N THR A 131 15.38 -8.29 -0.03
CA THR A 131 16.79 -8.53 0.29
C THR A 131 17.07 -8.90 1.74
N GLN A 132 16.07 -8.86 2.63
CA GLN A 132 16.26 -9.21 4.05
C GLN A 132 16.38 -10.74 4.24
N ASP A 133 16.66 -11.22 5.44
CA ASP A 133 16.57 -12.66 5.72
C ASP A 133 15.13 -13.15 5.52
N VAL A 134 14.95 -14.25 4.78
CA VAL A 134 13.63 -14.85 4.52
C VAL A 134 12.92 -15.22 5.83
N ALA A 135 13.67 -15.60 6.87
CA ALA A 135 13.13 -15.88 8.20
C ALA A 135 12.33 -14.70 8.78
N ALA A 136 12.62 -13.46 8.38
CA ALA A 136 11.88 -12.28 8.80
C ALA A 136 10.43 -12.24 8.27
N LEU A 137 10.08 -13.10 7.30
CA LEU A 137 8.73 -13.22 6.73
C LEU A 137 7.91 -14.37 7.34
N GLU A 138 8.53 -15.31 8.04
CA GLU A 138 7.92 -16.59 8.43
C GLU A 138 6.89 -16.48 9.57
N SER A 139 6.98 -15.42 10.39
CA SER A 139 6.15 -15.25 11.59
C SER A 139 4.82 -14.52 11.36
N GLY A 140 4.55 -14.05 10.13
CA GLY A 140 3.39 -13.22 9.84
C GLY A 140 2.11 -14.01 9.53
N THR A 141 0.97 -13.34 9.68
CA THR A 141 -0.28 -13.63 8.99
C THR A 141 -0.81 -12.27 8.54
N ILE A 142 -1.12 -12.11 7.25
CA ILE A 142 -1.37 -10.79 6.66
C ILE A 142 -2.73 -10.74 5.97
N ALA A 143 -3.38 -9.59 6.07
CA ALA A 143 -4.71 -9.35 5.53
C ALA A 143 -4.70 -9.00 4.02
N ALA A 144 -3.59 -8.42 3.54
CA ALA A 144 -3.33 -8.16 2.12
C ALA A 144 -1.83 -8.05 1.85
N GLY A 145 -1.45 -8.38 0.62
CA GLY A 145 -0.08 -8.23 0.13
C GLY A 145 -0.01 -7.31 -1.10
N PHE A 146 1.01 -6.48 -1.15
CA PHE A 146 1.30 -5.60 -2.29
C PHE A 146 2.77 -5.70 -2.64
N ILE A 147 3.10 -5.82 -3.92
CA ILE A 147 4.47 -5.99 -4.39
C ILE A 147 4.82 -4.86 -5.37
N ASN A 148 5.82 -4.06 -5.03
CA ASN A 148 6.44 -3.11 -5.95
C ASN A 148 7.76 -3.70 -6.45
N GLU A 149 7.77 -4.04 -7.75
CA GLU A 149 8.82 -4.82 -8.42
C GLU A 149 9.03 -6.23 -7.83
N PRO A 150 9.27 -7.25 -8.67
CA PRO A 150 9.34 -8.63 -8.20
C PRO A 150 10.55 -8.85 -7.28
N PRO A 151 10.37 -9.39 -6.05
CA PRO A 151 11.48 -9.71 -5.17
C PRO A 151 12.19 -10.99 -5.66
N ARG A 152 13.25 -11.40 -4.95
CA ARG A 152 13.92 -12.68 -5.21
C ARG A 152 12.92 -13.85 -5.02
N PRO A 153 13.06 -14.96 -5.77
CA PRO A 153 12.09 -16.06 -5.74
C PRO A 153 11.75 -16.59 -4.33
N GLY A 154 12.75 -16.81 -3.47
CA GLY A 154 12.49 -17.29 -2.11
C GLY A 154 11.67 -16.32 -1.23
N HIS A 155 11.80 -15.02 -1.46
CA HIS A 155 11.00 -14.00 -0.77
C HIS A 155 9.59 -13.92 -1.31
N MET A 156 9.44 -14.10 -2.63
CA MET A 156 8.13 -14.21 -3.27
C MET A 156 7.35 -15.39 -2.67
N ASP A 157 7.97 -16.57 -2.59
CA ASP A 157 7.34 -17.77 -2.04
C ASP A 157 6.93 -17.57 -0.58
N ALA A 158 7.86 -17.09 0.25
CA ALA A 158 7.60 -16.82 1.66
C ALA A 158 6.45 -15.81 1.84
N PHE A 159 6.42 -14.73 1.04
CA PHE A 159 5.36 -13.73 1.06
C PHE A 159 4.00 -14.30 0.67
N MET A 160 3.96 -15.07 -0.42
CA MET A 160 2.73 -15.70 -0.90
C MET A 160 2.17 -16.70 0.13
N MET A 161 3.03 -17.45 0.82
CA MET A 161 2.60 -18.34 1.90
C MET A 161 1.91 -17.57 3.04
N ARG A 162 2.33 -16.33 3.34
CA ARG A 162 1.68 -15.51 4.38
C ARG A 162 0.32 -14.99 3.96
N CYS A 163 0.16 -14.67 2.67
CA CYS A 163 -1.14 -14.30 2.11
C CYS A 163 -2.12 -15.49 2.10
N ALA A 164 -1.61 -16.70 1.83
CA ALA A 164 -2.43 -17.91 1.72
C ALA A 164 -3.20 -18.25 3.00
N VAL A 165 -2.65 -17.94 4.19
CA VAL A 165 -3.26 -18.28 5.49
C VAL A 165 -4.66 -17.69 5.66
N LEU A 166 -4.85 -16.42 5.30
CA LEU A 166 -6.16 -15.73 5.35
C LEU A 166 -6.84 -15.67 3.98
N GLY A 167 -6.20 -16.25 2.97
CA GLY A 167 -6.61 -16.03 1.60
C GLY A 167 -6.55 -14.56 1.16
N ALA A 168 -5.63 -13.79 1.73
CA ALA A 168 -5.44 -12.38 1.47
C ALA A 168 -5.24 -12.07 -0.03
N PRO A 169 -5.82 -10.96 -0.54
CA PRO A 169 -5.56 -10.50 -1.88
C PRO A 169 -4.11 -10.03 -2.02
N VAL A 170 -3.56 -10.25 -3.21
CA VAL A 170 -2.21 -9.85 -3.62
C VAL A 170 -2.27 -9.10 -4.94
N LEU A 171 -1.55 -7.97 -5.00
CA LEU A 171 -1.31 -7.20 -6.22
C LEU A 171 0.19 -6.95 -6.43
#